data_AF-A0A4Q5IVT3-F1
#
_entry.id   AF-A0A4Q5IVT3-F1
#
_cell.length_a   1.000
_cell.length_b   1.000
_cell.length_c   1.000
_cell.angle_alpha   90.00
_cell.angle_beta   90.00
_cell.angle_gamma   90.00
#
_symmetry.space_group_name_H-M   'P 1'
#
loop_
_entity.id
_entity.type
_entity.pdbx_description
1 polymer ?
#
loop_
_entity_poly.entity_id
_entity_poly.type
_entity_poly.pdbx_seq_one_letter_code
_entity_poly.pdbx_strand_id
1 'polypeptide(L)'
;MSLLAHAAATTLVVVALGILFHPVDQGADAQLAGAYQAEPRGVDRPPVGIDDGDGAAEDSGPAEPRQHVARQVTIERMSKQQILRIARKKAEVAARAEMVATSAELTISSFNVLGSSHTSGGGKNARMASGAARIRNAATLLNIHGVDVVGFQELQGDQYRSFLGAAGGAFDIYPGLAAGPLGVENSIAWRTSEWTLKQAGTVQIPYFDGRLRPMPYVLLEHNATGRMAWFANFHNPATNSKRGNNDGHRAAATAREIALVNELHGSTGYPVFVTGDMNDRAVYFCRMTAGAPMVAANGGSSSGGCVPPSRMPVDWIFGHEMVTFSNYIRDEGPLVRRTTDHPMIVATATLDEQDGVPAG
;
A
#
# COMPACT_ATOMS: atom_id res chain seq x y z
N MET A 1 45.37 36.73 17.21
CA MET A 1 43.92 36.70 17.47
C MET A 1 43.38 35.41 16.87
N SER A 2 42.98 34.48 17.72
CA SER A 2 42.52 33.12 17.38
C SER A 2 41.05 33.00 17.77
N LEU A 3 40.18 32.52 16.88
CA LEU A 3 38.79 32.11 17.11
C LEU A 3 38.43 31.09 16.01
N LEU A 4 38.70 29.79 16.17
CA LEU A 4 37.83 28.74 16.73
C LEU A 4 36.43 28.64 16.08
N ALA A 5 36.34 27.79 15.04
CA ALA A 5 35.09 27.26 14.52
C ALA A 5 34.66 26.03 15.36
N HIS A 6 33.43 26.05 15.88
CA HIS A 6 32.80 24.89 16.52
C HIS A 6 31.99 24.12 15.47
N ALA A 7 32.42 22.90 15.14
CA ALA A 7 31.59 21.91 14.45
C ALA A 7 30.85 21.08 15.52
N ALA A 8 29.51 21.11 15.48
CA ALA A 8 28.67 20.26 16.30
C ALA A 8 28.58 18.87 15.64
N ALA A 9 29.17 17.86 16.29
CA ALA A 9 29.01 16.46 15.91
C ALA A 9 27.66 15.95 16.44
N THR A 10 26.79 15.49 15.54
CA THR A 10 25.56 14.76 15.90
C THR A 10 25.90 13.28 15.96
N THR A 11 25.83 12.68 17.16
CA THR A 11 26.05 11.25 17.36
C THR A 11 24.79 10.47 17.00
N LEU A 12 24.85 9.70 15.90
CA LEU A 12 23.86 8.70 15.54
C LEU A 12 24.17 7.41 16.33
N VAL A 13 23.21 6.91 17.12
CA VAL A 13 23.33 5.60 17.77
C VAL A 13 22.63 4.58 16.90
N VAL A 14 23.41 3.79 16.15
CA VAL A 14 22.93 2.59 15.44
C VAL A 14 23.08 1.41 16.39
N VAL A 15 21.96 0.85 16.85
CA VAL A 15 21.97 -0.44 17.58
C VAL A 15 21.77 -1.55 16.55
N ALA A 16 22.86 -2.17 16.13
CA ALA A 16 22.83 -3.42 15.37
C ALA A 16 22.71 -4.59 16.35
N LEU A 17 21.53 -5.19 16.47
CA LEU A 17 21.36 -6.48 17.14
C LEU A 17 21.70 -7.59 16.14
N GLY A 18 22.91 -8.15 16.26
CA GLY A 18 23.27 -9.41 15.62
C GLY A 18 22.58 -10.56 16.34
N ILE A 19 21.61 -11.20 15.68
CA ILE A 19 21.02 -12.45 16.16
C ILE A 19 21.92 -13.59 15.67
N LEU A 20 22.63 -14.21 16.61
CA LEU A 20 23.30 -15.49 16.42
C LEU A 20 22.24 -16.59 16.37
N PHE A 21 22.12 -17.27 15.23
CA PHE A 21 21.36 -18.51 15.11
C PHE A 21 22.16 -19.65 15.76
N HIS A 22 21.61 -20.25 16.80
CA HIS A 22 21.98 -21.60 17.22
C HIS A 22 21.07 -22.62 16.54
N PRO A 23 21.59 -23.74 16.02
CA PRO A 23 20.78 -24.81 15.46
C PRO A 23 20.07 -25.55 16.59
N VAL A 24 18.74 -25.72 16.45
CA VAL A 24 17.95 -26.60 17.32
C VAL A 24 17.96 -27.99 16.69
N ASP A 25 18.37 -28.96 17.51
CA ASP A 25 18.40 -30.39 17.23
C ASP A 25 17.07 -30.93 16.70
N GLN A 26 17.17 -31.79 15.68
CA GLN A 26 16.10 -32.67 15.23
C GLN A 26 16.07 -33.93 16.11
N GLY A 27 14.90 -34.28 16.64
CA GLY A 27 14.73 -35.53 17.37
C GLY A 27 13.28 -35.84 17.77
N ALA A 28 12.67 -36.70 16.95
CA ALA A 28 11.64 -37.69 17.28
C ALA A 28 10.14 -37.31 17.32
N ASP A 29 9.44 -38.09 16.49
CA ASP A 29 8.05 -38.61 16.56
C ASP A 29 6.88 -37.67 16.23
N ALA A 30 6.30 -37.73 15.03
CA ALA A 30 5.53 -38.79 14.36
C ALA A 30 4.04 -38.82 14.75
N GLN A 31 3.22 -38.97 13.70
CA GLN A 31 1.78 -39.25 13.67
C GLN A 31 0.84 -38.05 13.82
N LEU A 32 0.36 -37.55 12.67
CA LEU A 32 -1.03 -37.75 12.24
C LEU A 32 -1.15 -37.35 10.76
N ALA A 33 -1.06 -38.37 9.90
CA ALA A 33 -1.46 -38.30 8.51
C ALA A 33 -2.98 -38.46 8.43
N GLY A 34 -3.66 -37.51 7.78
CA GLY A 34 -5.10 -37.52 7.53
C GLY A 34 -5.38 -36.96 6.15
N ALA A 35 -5.49 -37.87 5.19
CA ALA A 35 -5.73 -37.71 3.77
C ALA A 35 -6.76 -36.63 3.35
N TYR A 36 -6.39 -35.83 2.35
CA TYR A 36 -7.31 -35.31 1.34
C TYR A 36 -6.61 -35.36 -0.03
N GLN A 37 -6.83 -36.45 -0.77
CA GLN A 37 -6.64 -36.49 -2.21
C GLN A 37 -8.00 -36.24 -2.86
N ALA A 38 -8.06 -35.26 -3.76
CA ALA A 38 -9.18 -35.09 -4.68
C ALA A 38 -8.64 -35.31 -6.10
N GLU A 39 -9.08 -36.41 -6.72
CA GLU A 39 -8.84 -36.72 -8.13
C GLU A 39 -9.72 -35.84 -9.05
N PRO A 40 -9.26 -35.50 -10.26
CA PRO A 40 -10.13 -34.97 -11.31
C PRO A 40 -10.80 -36.11 -12.08
N ARG A 41 -12.14 -36.14 -12.04
CA ARG A 41 -12.95 -37.01 -12.91
C ARG A 41 -12.84 -36.57 -14.37
N GLY A 42 -12.43 -37.51 -15.21
CA GLY A 42 -12.56 -37.44 -16.66
C GLY A 42 -14.01 -37.48 -17.11
N VAL A 43 -14.27 -36.88 -18.27
CA VAL A 43 -15.50 -37.09 -19.02
C VAL A 43 -15.13 -37.53 -20.44
N ASP A 44 -15.64 -38.72 -20.74
CA ASP A 44 -15.48 -39.49 -21.95
C ASP A 44 -16.08 -38.83 -23.20
N ARG A 45 -15.40 -39.04 -24.33
CA ARG A 45 -16.00 -39.03 -25.67
C ARG A 45 -16.52 -40.43 -26.01
N PRO A 46 -17.65 -40.51 -26.71
CA PRO A 46 -17.81 -41.55 -27.73
C PRO A 46 -18.34 -41.02 -29.08
N PRO A 47 -18.33 -41.86 -30.14
CA PRO A 47 -18.10 -41.45 -31.54
C PRO A 47 -19.31 -41.71 -32.45
N VAL A 48 -19.05 -41.75 -33.78
CA VAL A 48 -19.88 -42.29 -34.89
C VAL A 48 -20.79 -41.23 -35.56
N GLY A 49 -20.94 -41.14 -36.89
CA GLY A 49 -20.52 -42.04 -37.96
C GLY A 49 -20.68 -41.43 -39.35
N ILE A 50 -20.04 -42.11 -40.28
CA ILE A 50 -20.18 -42.02 -41.73
C ILE A 50 -21.52 -42.67 -42.10
N ASP A 51 -22.29 -42.04 -42.98
CA ASP A 51 -23.30 -42.73 -43.77
C ASP A 51 -23.30 -42.19 -45.21
N ASP A 52 -23.22 -43.14 -46.13
CA ASP A 52 -23.28 -43.02 -47.58
C ASP A 52 -24.75 -43.07 -48.02
N GLY A 53 -25.12 -42.43 -49.14
CA GLY A 53 -26.46 -42.62 -49.69
C GLY A 53 -26.88 -41.71 -50.84
N ASP A 54 -26.36 -42.02 -52.03
CA ASP A 54 -26.96 -41.98 -53.38
C ASP A 54 -28.26 -41.21 -53.68
N GLY A 55 -28.28 -40.54 -54.85
CA GLY A 55 -29.44 -40.64 -55.77
C GLY A 55 -29.75 -39.45 -56.70
N ALA A 56 -29.47 -39.65 -58.01
CA ALA A 56 -30.04 -39.04 -59.23
C ALA A 56 -29.72 -37.55 -59.56
N ALA A 57 -29.01 -37.23 -60.65
CA ALA A 57 -29.44 -37.18 -62.08
C ALA A 57 -30.62 -36.18 -62.28
N GLU A 58 -30.64 -35.17 -63.15
CA GLU A 58 -30.03 -34.87 -64.45
C GLU A 58 -29.96 -33.32 -64.61
N ASP A 59 -29.07 -32.79 -65.45
CA ASP A 59 -29.40 -31.87 -66.57
C ASP A 59 -28.11 -31.25 -67.13
N SER A 60 -27.79 -31.64 -68.36
CA SER A 60 -26.63 -31.19 -69.13
C SER A 60 -26.98 -29.96 -69.96
N GLY A 61 -26.77 -28.77 -69.39
CA GLY A 61 -26.71 -27.51 -70.14
C GLY A 61 -25.26 -27.18 -70.53
N PRO A 62 -24.99 -26.65 -71.74
CA PRO A 62 -23.62 -26.35 -72.17
C PRO A 62 -23.02 -25.23 -71.31
N ALA A 63 -21.90 -25.53 -70.67
CA ALA A 63 -21.15 -24.59 -69.85
C ALA A 63 -20.57 -23.47 -70.72
N GLU A 64 -21.03 -22.24 -70.50
CA GLU A 64 -20.30 -21.06 -70.93
C GLU A 64 -18.93 -21.01 -70.23
N PRO A 65 -17.86 -20.57 -70.92
CA PRO A 65 -16.55 -20.44 -70.31
C PRO A 65 -16.60 -19.29 -69.29
N ARG A 66 -16.81 -19.63 -68.01
CA ARG A 66 -16.53 -18.72 -66.91
C ARG A 66 -15.05 -18.37 -66.97
N GLN A 67 -14.77 -17.16 -67.44
CA GLN A 67 -13.46 -16.54 -67.31
C GLN A 67 -13.09 -16.56 -65.84
N HIS A 68 -12.16 -17.44 -65.46
CA HIS A 68 -11.40 -17.28 -64.23
C HIS A 68 -10.59 -15.99 -64.37
N VAL A 69 -11.21 -14.88 -63.99
CA VAL A 69 -10.47 -13.66 -63.67
C VAL A 69 -9.64 -14.02 -62.46
N ALA A 70 -8.40 -14.45 -62.72
CA ALA A 70 -7.37 -14.54 -61.69
C ALA A 70 -7.29 -13.16 -61.06
N ARG A 71 -7.96 -13.00 -59.91
CA ARG A 71 -7.87 -11.79 -59.10
C ARG A 71 -6.43 -11.78 -58.62
N GLN A 72 -5.57 -11.08 -59.36
CA GLN A 72 -4.19 -10.84 -58.95
C GLN A 72 -4.28 -10.22 -57.56
N VAL A 73 -3.95 -11.02 -56.55
CA VAL A 73 -3.72 -10.51 -55.20
C VAL A 73 -2.40 -9.77 -55.30
N THR A 74 -2.48 -8.50 -55.67
CA THR A 74 -1.34 -7.59 -55.60
C THR A 74 -1.03 -7.45 -54.12
N ILE A 75 -0.01 -8.16 -53.64
CA ILE A 75 0.54 -7.93 -52.30
C ILE A 75 1.20 -6.56 -52.36
N GLU A 76 0.44 -5.52 -52.04
CA GLU A 76 1.00 -4.17 -51.89
C GLU A 76 2.09 -4.23 -50.82
N ARG A 77 3.33 -4.06 -51.27
CA ARG A 77 4.50 -4.09 -50.40
C ARG A 77 4.40 -2.88 -49.48
N MET A 78 4.14 -3.12 -48.20
CA MET A 78 4.02 -2.07 -47.20
C MET A 78 5.23 -1.13 -47.27
N SER A 79 4.98 0.18 -47.21
CA SER A 79 6.05 1.15 -47.22
C SER A 79 6.93 1.00 -45.98
N LYS A 80 8.21 1.37 -46.09
CA LYS A 80 9.16 1.35 -44.97
C LYS A 80 8.61 2.11 -43.75
N GLN A 81 7.84 3.19 -43.97
CA GLN A 81 7.21 3.97 -42.90
C GLN A 81 6.08 3.21 -42.18
N GLN A 82 5.26 2.45 -42.92
CA GLN A 82 4.20 1.63 -42.32
C GLN A 82 4.80 0.49 -41.47
N ILE A 83 5.88 -0.14 -41.95
CA ILE A 83 6.61 -1.17 -41.21
C ILE A 83 7.18 -0.60 -39.91
N LEU A 84 7.83 0.57 -39.97
CA LEU A 84 8.39 1.23 -38.78
C LEU A 84 7.30 1.64 -37.76
N ARG A 85 6.14 2.12 -38.23
CA ARG A 85 5.01 2.46 -37.35
C ARG A 85 4.47 1.24 -36.61
N ILE A 86 4.31 0.11 -37.31
CA ILE A 86 3.85 -1.14 -36.71
C ILE A 86 4.89 -1.66 -35.71
N ALA A 87 6.17 -1.63 -36.05
CA ALA A 87 7.24 -2.03 -35.14
C ALA A 87 7.27 -1.19 -33.86
N ARG A 88 7.15 0.15 -33.98
CA ARG A 88 7.07 1.05 -32.82
C ARG A 88 5.85 0.75 -31.94
N LYS A 89 4.68 0.56 -32.54
CA LYS A 89 3.46 0.23 -31.78
C LYS A 89 3.55 -1.13 -31.11
N LYS A 90 4.19 -2.13 -31.75
CA LYS A 90 4.47 -3.43 -31.12
C LYS A 90 5.44 -3.31 -29.95
N ALA A 91 6.51 -2.52 -30.10
CA ALA A 91 7.47 -2.27 -29.03
C ALA A 91 6.82 -1.55 -27.83
N GLU A 92 5.95 -0.56 -28.09
CA GLU A 92 5.17 0.13 -27.06
C GLU A 92 4.21 -0.83 -26.32
N VAL A 93 3.53 -1.71 -27.07
CA VAL A 93 2.66 -2.74 -26.47
C VAL A 93 3.46 -3.75 -25.65
N ALA A 94 4.64 -4.17 -26.12
CA ALA A 94 5.51 -5.09 -25.40
C ALA A 94 6.08 -4.46 -24.12
N ALA A 95 6.58 -3.22 -24.19
CA ALA A 95 7.07 -2.47 -23.04
C ALA A 95 5.96 -2.22 -22.01
N ARG A 96 4.74 -1.92 -22.46
CA ARG A 96 3.58 -1.81 -21.56
C ARG A 96 3.20 -3.14 -20.92
N ALA A 97 3.28 -4.24 -21.66
CA ALA A 97 3.00 -5.57 -21.12
C ALA A 97 4.07 -6.02 -20.10
N GLU A 98 5.33 -5.67 -20.32
CA GLU A 98 6.44 -5.89 -19.39
C GLU A 98 6.30 -5.02 -18.15
N MET A 99 6.00 -3.72 -18.30
CA MET A 99 5.72 -2.81 -17.18
C MET A 99 4.52 -3.29 -16.34
N VAL A 100 3.45 -3.78 -16.96
CA VAL A 100 2.30 -4.38 -16.23
C VAL A 100 2.71 -5.68 -15.52
N ALA A 101 3.64 -6.44 -16.08
CA ALA A 101 4.18 -7.63 -15.44
C ALA A 101 5.17 -7.31 -14.29
N THR A 102 5.68 -6.08 -14.22
CA THR A 102 6.64 -5.63 -13.20
C THR A 102 6.10 -4.54 -12.26
N SER A 103 4.89 -4.02 -12.49
CA SER A 103 4.20 -3.10 -11.58
C SER A 103 3.60 -3.84 -10.39
N ALA A 104 3.63 -3.23 -9.21
CA ALA A 104 2.87 -3.72 -8.05
C ALA A 104 1.73 -2.76 -7.73
N GLU A 105 0.53 -3.29 -7.56
CA GLU A 105 -0.59 -2.53 -7.00
C GLU A 105 -0.79 -2.92 -5.55
N LEU A 106 -1.12 -1.94 -4.71
CA LEU A 106 -1.53 -2.20 -3.34
C LEU A 106 -2.70 -1.32 -2.93
N THR A 107 -3.49 -1.81 -1.99
CA THR A 107 -4.49 -1.00 -1.30
C THR A 107 -3.92 -0.55 0.04
N ILE A 108 -3.76 0.77 0.20
CA ILE A 108 -3.24 1.40 1.41
C ILE A 108 -4.34 2.11 2.19
N SER A 109 -4.26 2.08 3.52
CA SER A 109 -5.19 2.80 4.39
C SER A 109 -4.50 3.59 5.51
N SER A 110 -5.11 4.70 5.90
CA SER A 110 -4.86 5.38 7.17
C SER A 110 -6.13 5.29 8.02
N PHE A 111 -5.99 4.83 9.27
CA PHE A 111 -7.14 4.56 10.11
C PHE A 111 -6.89 4.83 11.60
N ASN A 112 -7.41 5.96 12.09
CA ASN A 112 -7.45 6.23 13.53
C ASN A 112 -8.58 5.37 14.14
N VAL A 113 -8.21 4.42 15.00
CA VAL A 113 -9.14 3.40 15.53
C VAL A 113 -9.78 3.80 16.85
N LEU A 114 -9.60 5.04 17.28
CA LEU A 114 -10.10 5.61 18.54
C LEU A 114 -9.68 4.77 19.76
N GLY A 115 -8.70 5.25 20.51
CA GLY A 115 -8.11 4.49 21.62
C GLY A 115 -9.12 4.05 22.68
N SER A 116 -8.89 2.89 23.31
CA SER A 116 -9.76 2.38 24.38
C SER A 116 -10.04 3.40 25.49
N SER A 117 -9.05 4.23 25.84
CA SER A 117 -9.17 5.32 26.83
C SER A 117 -10.24 6.37 26.48
N HIS A 118 -10.64 6.48 25.21
CA HIS A 118 -11.72 7.39 24.81
C HIS A 118 -13.11 6.79 25.04
N THR A 119 -13.19 5.47 25.21
CA THR A 119 -14.45 4.72 25.37
C THR A 119 -14.60 4.08 26.75
N SER A 120 -13.57 4.12 27.58
CA SER A 120 -13.65 3.74 29.00
C SER A 120 -14.43 4.77 29.82
N GLY A 121 -14.73 4.45 31.08
CA GLY A 121 -15.41 5.35 32.00
C GLY A 121 -14.71 6.72 32.11
N GLY A 122 -15.43 7.80 31.78
CA GLY A 122 -14.90 9.17 31.75
C GLY A 122 -14.32 9.62 30.41
N GLY A 123 -14.27 8.75 29.40
CA GLY A 123 -13.83 9.08 28.03
C GLY A 123 -14.87 9.90 27.24
N LYS A 124 -14.41 10.65 26.22
CA LYS A 124 -15.27 11.50 25.35
C LYS A 124 -16.36 10.69 24.63
N ASN A 125 -16.10 9.41 24.37
CA ASN A 125 -16.94 8.49 23.61
C ASN A 125 -17.37 7.29 24.47
N ALA A 126 -17.60 7.48 25.78
CA ALA A 126 -17.95 6.42 26.73
C ALA A 126 -19.26 5.65 26.41
N ARG A 127 -20.07 6.13 25.46
CA ARG A 127 -21.27 5.43 24.97
C ARG A 127 -20.97 4.40 23.87
N MET A 128 -19.79 4.45 23.26
CA MET A 128 -19.37 3.46 22.28
C MET A 128 -19.00 2.15 22.97
N ALA A 129 -19.01 1.04 22.22
CA ALA A 129 -18.46 -0.22 22.70
C ALA A 129 -16.97 -0.07 23.08
N SER A 130 -16.48 -1.00 23.92
CA SER A 130 -15.07 -1.01 24.33
C SER A 130 -14.13 -1.06 23.13
N GLY A 131 -12.93 -0.48 23.26
CA GLY A 131 -11.95 -0.49 22.16
C GLY A 131 -11.63 -1.91 21.70
N ALA A 132 -11.41 -2.86 22.62
CA ALA A 132 -11.24 -4.27 22.28
C ALA A 132 -12.41 -4.87 21.48
N ALA A 133 -13.66 -4.45 21.68
CA ALA A 133 -14.78 -4.90 20.86
C ALA A 133 -14.79 -4.22 19.49
N ARG A 134 -14.52 -2.92 19.44
CA ARG A 134 -14.55 -2.12 18.20
C ARG A 134 -13.45 -2.49 17.22
N ILE A 135 -12.24 -2.77 17.69
CA ILE A 135 -11.10 -3.05 16.81
C ILE A 135 -11.29 -4.31 15.94
N ARG A 136 -12.18 -5.23 16.33
CA ARG A 136 -12.55 -6.37 15.49
C ARG A 136 -13.26 -5.93 14.20
N ASN A 137 -14.06 -4.86 14.28
CA ASN A 137 -14.66 -4.25 13.10
C ASN A 137 -13.59 -3.64 12.19
N ALA A 138 -12.47 -3.14 12.74
CA ALA A 138 -11.36 -2.65 11.93
C ALA A 138 -10.76 -3.79 11.08
N ALA A 139 -10.52 -4.97 11.65
CA ALA A 139 -10.10 -6.14 10.87
C ALA A 139 -11.11 -6.52 9.77
N THR A 140 -12.42 -6.46 10.06
CA THR A 140 -13.47 -6.65 9.04
C THR A 140 -13.41 -5.58 7.94
N LEU A 141 -13.24 -4.31 8.30
CA LEU A 141 -13.14 -3.20 7.35
C LEU A 141 -11.91 -3.32 6.44
N LEU A 142 -10.75 -3.72 6.99
CA LEU A 142 -9.56 -4.00 6.19
C LEU A 142 -9.83 -5.09 5.14
N ASN A 143 -10.58 -6.14 5.50
CA ASN A 143 -10.94 -7.18 4.54
C ASN A 143 -11.99 -6.72 3.53
N ILE A 144 -12.99 -5.94 3.94
CA ILE A 144 -14.00 -5.37 3.02
C ILE A 144 -13.35 -4.51 1.93
N HIS A 145 -12.37 -3.70 2.33
CA HIS A 145 -11.66 -2.81 1.42
C HIS A 145 -10.44 -3.46 0.74
N GLY A 146 -10.12 -4.72 1.05
CA GLY A 146 -8.96 -5.40 0.48
C GLY A 146 -7.62 -4.74 0.83
N VAL A 147 -7.51 -4.16 2.03
CA VAL A 147 -6.31 -3.42 2.45
C VAL A 147 -5.10 -4.34 2.60
N ASP A 148 -3.98 -3.93 2.03
CA ASP A 148 -2.69 -4.62 2.10
C ASP A 148 -1.77 -4.01 3.14
N VAL A 149 -1.77 -2.67 3.27
CA VAL A 149 -0.98 -1.96 4.28
C VAL A 149 -1.84 -0.88 4.95
N VAL A 150 -1.83 -0.83 6.28
CA VAL A 150 -2.56 0.17 7.06
C VAL A 150 -1.68 0.81 8.13
N GLY A 151 -1.72 2.13 8.22
CA GLY A 151 -1.25 2.88 9.39
C GLY A 151 -2.38 3.10 10.38
N PHE A 152 -2.24 2.59 11.60
CA PHE A 152 -3.19 2.82 12.69
C PHE A 152 -2.80 4.01 13.56
N GLN A 153 -3.78 4.76 14.05
CA GLN A 153 -3.58 5.78 15.08
C GLN A 153 -4.45 5.48 16.30
N GLU A 154 -3.97 5.85 17.48
CA GLU A 154 -4.60 5.58 18.80
C GLU A 154 -4.79 4.10 19.16
N LEU A 155 -4.12 3.16 18.47
CA LEU A 155 -4.21 1.74 18.79
C LEU A 155 -3.64 1.45 20.19
N GLN A 156 -4.46 1.00 21.14
CA GLN A 156 -3.99 0.65 22.49
C GLN A 156 -3.77 -0.85 22.67
N GLY A 157 -3.09 -1.25 23.75
CA GLY A 157 -2.61 -2.63 23.92
C GLY A 157 -3.71 -3.70 23.96
N ASP A 158 -4.91 -3.40 24.49
CA ASP A 158 -6.06 -4.30 24.44
C ASP A 158 -6.65 -4.41 23.03
N GLN A 159 -6.70 -3.28 22.31
CA GLN A 159 -7.11 -3.23 20.90
C GLN A 159 -6.14 -4.01 20.02
N TYR A 160 -4.82 -3.83 20.20
CA TYR A 160 -3.78 -4.57 19.50
C TYR A 160 -3.98 -6.10 19.61
N ARG A 161 -4.18 -6.61 20.82
CA ARG A 161 -4.38 -8.06 21.03
C ARG A 161 -5.67 -8.55 20.39
N SER A 162 -6.75 -7.78 20.52
CA SER A 162 -8.03 -8.18 19.91
C SER A 162 -8.00 -8.03 18.38
N PHE A 163 -7.20 -7.12 17.83
CA PHE A 163 -6.97 -7.00 16.39
C PHE A 163 -6.27 -8.25 15.87
N LEU A 164 -5.15 -8.65 16.47
CA LEU A 164 -4.42 -9.86 16.05
C LEU A 164 -5.30 -11.12 16.11
N GLY A 165 -6.09 -11.27 17.18
CA GLY A 165 -7.05 -12.37 17.29
C GLY A 165 -8.11 -12.35 16.18
N ALA A 166 -8.60 -11.17 15.79
CA ALA A 166 -9.58 -11.03 14.71
C ALA A 166 -8.98 -11.14 13.30
N ALA A 167 -7.72 -10.73 13.13
CA ALA A 167 -6.99 -10.81 11.87
C ALA A 167 -6.55 -12.24 11.55
N GLY A 168 -6.51 -13.14 12.54
CA GLY A 168 -6.28 -14.58 12.31
C GLY A 168 -4.93 -14.89 11.66
N GLY A 169 -3.90 -14.07 11.91
CA GLY A 169 -2.57 -14.23 11.30
C GLY A 169 -2.44 -13.67 9.88
N ALA A 170 -3.49 -13.07 9.31
CA ALA A 170 -3.43 -12.46 7.97
C ALA A 170 -2.56 -11.19 7.92
N PHE A 171 -2.31 -10.56 9.08
CA PHE A 171 -1.54 -9.34 9.20
C PHE A 171 -0.42 -9.49 10.21
N ASP A 172 0.78 -9.03 9.83
CA ASP A 172 1.84 -8.68 10.77
C ASP A 172 1.78 -7.19 11.10
N ILE A 173 2.47 -6.79 12.16
CA ILE A 173 2.34 -5.45 12.72
C ILE A 173 3.63 -4.98 13.40
N TYR A 174 3.98 -3.71 13.19
CA TYR A 174 5.13 -3.06 13.80
C TYR A 174 4.79 -1.64 14.28
N PRO A 175 5.25 -1.18 15.45
CA PRO A 175 6.08 -1.91 16.41
C PRO A 175 5.25 -2.82 17.32
N GLY A 176 3.92 -2.77 17.21
CA GLY A 176 3.03 -3.46 18.14
C GLY A 176 3.39 -3.08 19.57
N LEU A 177 3.48 -4.09 20.45
CA LEU A 177 3.86 -3.86 21.86
C LEU A 177 5.37 -3.65 22.08
N ALA A 178 6.22 -3.83 21.06
CA ALA A 178 7.69 -3.79 21.22
C ALA A 178 8.22 -2.39 21.58
N ALA A 179 7.53 -1.32 21.14
CA ALA A 179 7.87 0.07 21.48
C ALA A 179 7.03 0.62 22.64
N GLY A 180 6.46 -0.27 23.46
CA GLY A 180 5.65 0.08 24.63
C GLY A 180 4.32 0.76 24.29
N PRO A 181 3.60 1.28 25.31
CA PRO A 181 2.25 1.83 25.14
C PRO A 181 2.17 3.02 24.19
N LEU A 182 3.23 3.83 24.06
CA LEU A 182 3.23 4.99 23.16
C LEU A 182 3.55 4.61 21.70
N GLY A 183 4.33 3.54 21.49
CA GLY A 183 4.66 3.07 20.15
C GLY A 183 3.54 2.27 19.52
N VAL A 184 2.79 1.47 20.30
CA VAL A 184 1.66 0.70 19.76
C VAL A 184 0.61 1.57 19.10
N GLU A 185 0.41 2.80 19.59
CA GLU A 185 -0.59 3.74 19.10
C GLU A 185 -0.46 4.08 17.61
N ASN A 186 0.75 3.99 17.05
CA ASN A 186 1.03 4.38 15.67
C ASN A 186 1.40 3.18 14.79
N SER A 187 1.03 1.95 15.19
CA SER A 187 1.49 0.75 14.50
C SER A 187 1.07 0.70 13.03
N ILE A 188 1.94 0.16 12.19
CA ILE A 188 1.69 -0.21 10.79
C ILE A 188 1.43 -1.70 10.76
N ALA A 189 0.35 -2.11 10.11
CA ALA A 189 0.07 -3.51 9.83
C ALA A 189 0.05 -3.77 8.32
N TRP A 190 0.54 -4.94 7.90
CA TRP A 190 0.55 -5.35 6.49
C TRP A 190 0.12 -6.80 6.32
N ARG A 191 -0.51 -7.10 5.19
CA ARG A 191 -0.97 -8.43 4.81
C ARG A 191 0.24 -9.29 4.45
N THR A 192 0.45 -10.37 5.20
CA THR A 192 1.65 -11.21 5.06
C THR A 192 1.69 -12.02 3.77
N SER A 193 0.54 -12.25 3.13
CA SER A 193 0.48 -12.87 1.80
C SER A 193 1.06 -11.98 0.71
N GLU A 194 0.99 -10.64 0.88
CA GLU A 194 1.41 -9.68 -0.14
C GLU A 194 2.78 -9.07 0.17
N TRP A 195 3.14 -8.93 1.45
CA TRP A 195 4.31 -8.18 1.86
C TRP A 195 5.16 -8.91 2.89
N THR A 196 6.48 -8.84 2.70
CA THR A 196 7.48 -9.31 3.66
C THR A 196 8.25 -8.13 4.24
N LEU A 197 8.39 -8.08 5.57
CA LEU A 197 9.19 -7.06 6.25
C LEU A 197 10.69 -7.26 5.97
N LYS A 198 11.38 -6.18 5.60
CA LYS A 198 12.83 -6.16 5.37
C LYS A 198 13.57 -5.30 6.37
N GLN A 199 12.99 -4.17 6.76
CA GLN A 199 13.56 -3.29 7.77
C GLN A 199 12.44 -2.58 8.53
N ALA A 200 12.70 -2.25 9.80
CA ALA A 200 11.79 -1.47 10.62
C ALA A 200 12.56 -0.52 11.52
N GLY A 201 11.95 0.61 11.85
CA GLY A 201 12.50 1.57 12.79
C GLY A 201 11.45 2.56 13.28
N THR A 202 11.86 3.45 14.15
CA THR A 202 11.00 4.52 14.65
C THR A 202 11.71 5.86 14.56
N VAL A 203 10.96 6.92 14.29
CA VAL A 203 11.41 8.31 14.40
C VAL A 203 10.75 8.98 15.60
N GLN A 204 11.51 9.82 16.30
CA GLN A 204 11.00 10.57 17.44
C GLN A 204 10.24 11.82 16.98
N ILE A 205 8.93 11.85 17.17
CA ILE A 205 8.05 12.95 16.77
C ILE A 205 7.55 13.72 18.00
N PRO A 206 7.65 15.07 18.03
CA PRO A 206 7.10 15.87 19.11
C PRO A 206 5.57 15.79 19.11
N TYR A 207 5.00 15.53 20.29
CA TYR A 207 3.57 15.47 20.53
C TYR A 207 3.15 16.54 21.55
N PHE A 208 2.13 16.29 22.36
CA PHE A 208 1.72 17.20 23.43
C PHE A 208 2.88 17.59 24.34
N ASP A 209 2.96 18.88 24.66
CA ASP A 209 3.97 19.49 25.52
C ASP A 209 5.42 19.27 25.01
N GLY A 210 5.58 19.02 23.71
CA GLY A 210 6.88 18.73 23.08
C GLY A 210 7.46 17.36 23.41
N ARG A 211 6.73 16.51 24.13
CA ARG A 211 7.19 15.16 24.48
C ARG A 211 7.30 14.31 23.23
N LEU A 212 8.44 13.63 23.09
CA LEU A 212 8.71 12.81 21.93
C LEU A 212 7.98 11.47 22.01
N ARG A 213 7.42 11.04 20.89
CA ARG A 213 6.82 9.72 20.69
C ARG A 213 7.56 8.97 19.58
N PRO A 214 7.86 7.68 19.76
CA PRO A 214 8.37 6.85 18.68
C PRO A 214 7.23 6.53 17.71
N MET A 215 7.36 6.96 16.45
CA MET A 215 6.41 6.65 15.38
C MET A 215 7.10 5.80 14.30
N PRO A 216 6.47 4.72 13.82
CA PRO A 216 7.17 3.72 13.03
C PRO A 216 7.33 4.08 11.56
N TYR A 217 8.34 3.44 10.98
CA TYR A 217 8.45 3.21 9.55
C TYR A 217 8.94 1.77 9.29
N VAL A 218 8.55 1.21 8.16
CA VAL A 218 8.93 -0.15 7.71
C VAL A 218 9.28 -0.15 6.23
N LEU A 219 10.26 -0.97 5.84
CA LEU A 219 10.53 -1.34 4.46
C LEU A 219 9.89 -2.69 4.20
N LEU A 220 8.99 -2.74 3.23
CA LEU A 220 8.32 -3.96 2.83
C LEU A 220 8.72 -4.32 1.39
N GLU A 221 8.85 -5.63 1.14
CA GLU A 221 9.01 -6.22 -0.19
C GLU A 221 7.69 -6.85 -0.61
N HIS A 222 7.18 -6.47 -1.78
CA HIS A 222 5.99 -7.06 -2.37
C HIS A 222 6.32 -8.46 -2.88
N ASN A 223 5.66 -9.47 -2.32
CA ASN A 223 6.03 -10.88 -2.48
C ASN A 223 5.96 -11.34 -3.95
N ALA A 224 5.01 -10.83 -4.73
CA ALA A 224 4.82 -11.28 -6.11
C ALA A 224 5.82 -10.66 -7.10
N THR A 225 6.30 -9.44 -6.83
CA THR A 225 7.10 -8.66 -7.79
C THR A 225 8.50 -8.30 -7.31
N GLY A 226 8.79 -8.50 -6.03
CA GLY A 226 10.04 -8.07 -5.38
C GLY A 226 10.17 -6.55 -5.23
N ARG A 227 9.11 -5.77 -5.49
CA ARG A 227 9.13 -4.31 -5.36
C ARG A 227 9.27 -3.90 -3.91
N MET A 228 10.06 -2.87 -3.66
CA MET A 228 10.37 -2.37 -2.32
C MET A 228 9.74 -1.01 -2.10
N ALA A 229 9.11 -0.81 -0.95
CA ALA A 229 8.56 0.48 -0.56
C ALA A 229 8.65 0.71 0.94
N TRP A 230 8.89 1.96 1.31
CA TRP A 230 8.84 2.41 2.69
C TRP A 230 7.43 2.84 3.07
N PHE A 231 7.00 2.50 4.28
CA PHE A 231 5.74 2.93 4.85
C PHE A 231 6.01 3.56 6.20
N ALA A 232 5.60 4.80 6.39
CA ALA A 232 5.67 5.51 7.65
C ALA A 232 4.26 5.92 8.10
N ASN A 233 4.05 5.97 9.42
CA ASN A 233 2.76 6.27 9.99
C ASN A 233 2.86 7.20 11.20
N PHE A 234 2.06 8.27 11.20
CA PHE A 234 2.16 9.34 12.19
C PHE A 234 0.81 9.69 12.84
N HIS A 235 0.88 10.28 14.03
CA HIS A 235 -0.25 10.92 14.68
C HIS A 235 0.22 12.21 15.33
N ASN A 236 -0.14 13.36 14.76
CA ASN A 236 0.31 14.67 15.24
C ASN A 236 -0.63 15.24 16.30
N PRO A 237 -0.13 16.12 17.20
CA PRO A 237 -0.91 16.56 18.35
C PRO A 237 -2.10 17.45 17.96
N ALA A 238 -3.28 17.07 18.44
CA ALA A 238 -4.52 17.83 18.29
C ALA A 238 -4.52 19.16 19.06
N THR A 239 -5.09 20.20 18.48
CA THR A 239 -5.50 21.39 19.26
C THR A 239 -6.85 21.12 19.92
N ASN A 240 -6.92 21.20 21.26
CA ASN A 240 -8.17 21.03 22.00
C ASN A 240 -8.16 21.79 23.34
N SER A 241 -9.33 21.93 23.97
CA SER A 241 -9.50 22.72 25.21
C SER A 241 -8.65 22.23 26.39
N LYS A 242 -8.24 20.95 26.43
CA LYS A 242 -7.41 20.39 27.51
C LYS A 242 -5.92 20.54 27.24
N ARG A 243 -5.51 20.60 25.97
CA ARG A 243 -4.10 20.59 25.52
C ARG A 243 -3.64 21.92 24.91
N GLY A 244 -4.54 22.88 24.76
CA GLY A 244 -4.23 24.17 24.16
C GLY A 244 -3.89 24.08 22.67
N ASN A 245 -3.24 25.15 22.17
CA ASN A 245 -2.77 25.23 20.80
C ASN A 245 -1.49 24.38 20.61
N ASN A 246 -1.51 23.46 19.65
CA ASN A 246 -0.39 22.58 19.32
C ASN A 246 0.23 22.85 17.93
N ASP A 247 -0.07 23.98 17.28
CA ASP A 247 0.43 24.33 15.93
C ASP A 247 1.97 24.25 15.82
N GLY A 248 2.68 24.73 16.85
CA GLY A 248 4.15 24.69 16.90
C GLY A 248 4.71 23.27 16.97
N HIS A 249 4.05 22.38 17.72
CA HIS A 249 4.43 20.97 17.78
C HIS A 249 4.10 20.25 16.48
N ARG A 250 2.95 20.53 15.85
CA ARG A 250 2.64 19.99 14.51
C ARG A 250 3.64 20.45 13.45
N ALA A 251 4.07 21.70 13.49
CA ALA A 251 5.12 22.20 12.59
C ALA A 251 6.44 21.45 12.75
N ALA A 252 6.88 21.26 14.00
CA ALA A 252 8.10 20.51 14.31
C ALA A 252 7.98 19.02 13.96
N ALA A 253 6.81 18.42 14.14
CA ALA A 253 6.52 17.05 13.72
C ALA A 253 6.61 16.90 12.21
N THR A 254 5.88 17.74 11.46
CA THR A 254 5.88 17.72 9.98
C THR A 254 7.30 17.87 9.42
N ALA A 255 8.13 18.74 10.02
CA ALA A 255 9.53 18.91 9.60
C ALA A 255 10.37 17.62 9.77
N ARG A 256 10.14 16.85 10.85
CA ARG A 256 10.82 15.57 11.08
C ARG A 256 10.31 14.47 10.16
N GLU A 257 9.01 14.47 9.86
CA GLU A 257 8.40 13.54 8.91
C GLU A 257 8.96 13.76 7.50
N ILE A 258 9.05 15.02 7.06
CA ILE A 258 9.69 15.41 5.79
C ILE A 258 11.15 14.94 5.75
N ALA A 259 11.91 15.19 6.83
CA ALA A 259 13.30 14.75 6.90
C ALA A 259 13.43 13.22 6.77
N LEU A 260 12.55 12.47 7.45
CA LEU A 260 12.53 11.01 7.35
C LEU A 260 12.19 10.55 5.92
N VAL A 261 11.17 11.13 5.28
CA VAL A 261 10.82 10.78 3.89
C VAL A 261 12.02 10.97 2.96
N ASN A 262 12.69 12.13 3.05
CA ASN A 262 13.86 12.44 2.24
C ASN A 262 15.04 11.49 2.54
N GLU A 263 15.23 11.10 3.80
CA GLU A 263 16.26 10.13 4.21
C GLU A 263 15.99 8.72 3.66
N LEU A 264 14.77 8.21 3.85
CA LEU A 264 14.38 6.87 3.39
C LEU A 264 14.44 6.75 1.88
N HIS A 265 13.88 7.72 1.16
CA HIS A 265 13.96 7.73 -0.30
C HIS A 265 15.40 7.94 -0.77
N GLY A 266 16.09 8.96 -0.24
CA GLY A 266 17.45 9.29 -0.67
C GLY A 266 18.49 8.19 -0.43
N SER A 267 18.27 7.33 0.57
CA SER A 267 19.19 6.21 0.89
C SER A 267 18.97 4.97 0.03
N THR A 268 17.77 4.77 -0.52
CA THR A 268 17.39 3.51 -1.19
C THR A 268 16.88 3.68 -2.62
N GLY A 269 16.41 4.87 -2.98
CA GLY A 269 15.65 5.13 -4.21
C GLY A 269 14.22 4.59 -4.19
N TYR A 270 13.79 3.91 -3.12
CA TYR A 270 12.45 3.33 -3.06
C TYR A 270 11.38 4.38 -2.75
N PRO A 271 10.15 4.22 -3.28
CA PRO A 271 9.04 5.10 -2.94
C PRO A 271 8.71 5.00 -1.45
N VAL A 272 8.30 6.14 -0.89
CA VAL A 272 7.87 6.28 0.51
C VAL A 272 6.38 6.60 0.55
N PHE A 273 5.65 5.88 1.39
CA PHE A 273 4.28 6.16 1.75
C PHE A 273 4.22 6.76 3.15
N VAL A 274 3.35 7.75 3.33
CA VAL A 274 3.04 8.35 4.63
C VAL A 274 1.55 8.24 4.89
N THR A 275 1.19 7.65 6.01
CA THR A 275 -0.18 7.57 6.51
C THR A 275 -0.28 8.27 7.87
N GLY A 276 -1.48 8.70 8.27
CA GLY A 276 -1.64 9.22 9.63
C GLY A 276 -2.78 10.19 9.85
N ASP A 277 -3.11 10.38 11.12
CA ASP A 277 -3.94 11.49 11.61
C ASP A 277 -3.02 12.67 11.93
N MET A 278 -2.99 13.65 11.05
CA MET A 278 -2.06 14.77 11.17
C MET A 278 -2.62 15.90 12.04
N ASN A 279 -3.88 15.79 12.49
CA ASN A 279 -4.61 16.85 13.18
C ASN A 279 -4.53 18.23 12.49
N ASP A 280 -4.33 18.21 11.17
CA ASP A 280 -4.09 19.38 10.35
C ASP A 280 -4.48 19.08 8.90
N ARG A 281 -4.73 20.13 8.12
CA ARG A 281 -5.31 20.06 6.78
C ARG A 281 -4.37 20.71 5.76
N ALA A 282 -4.72 21.91 5.29
CA ALA A 282 -3.99 22.64 4.27
C ALA A 282 -2.53 22.90 4.66
N VAL A 283 -2.26 23.23 5.93
CA VAL A 283 -0.90 23.55 6.38
C VAL A 283 0.00 22.31 6.32
N TYR A 284 -0.51 21.15 6.73
CA TYR A 284 0.22 19.89 6.62
C TYR A 284 0.48 19.52 5.16
N PHE A 285 -0.56 19.51 4.33
CA PHE A 285 -0.44 19.26 2.89
C PHE A 285 0.64 20.15 2.27
N CYS A 286 0.54 21.47 2.44
CA CYS A 286 1.47 22.41 1.84
C CYS A 286 2.91 22.20 2.29
N ARG A 287 3.14 21.91 3.57
CA ARG A 287 4.48 21.66 4.09
C ARG A 287 5.06 20.37 3.55
N MET A 288 4.27 19.28 3.62
CA MET A 288 4.71 17.96 3.17
C MET A 288 5.08 17.99 1.69
N THR A 289 4.20 18.49 0.82
CA THR A 289 4.42 18.50 -0.64
C THR A 289 5.43 19.54 -1.11
N ALA A 290 5.82 20.50 -0.26
CA ALA A 290 6.89 21.46 -0.56
C ALA A 290 8.25 21.03 -0.02
N GLY A 291 8.28 20.22 1.04
CA GLY A 291 9.52 19.77 1.68
C GLY A 291 9.99 18.39 1.24
N ALA A 292 9.10 17.59 0.65
CA ALA A 292 9.40 16.26 0.13
C ALA A 292 8.64 16.02 -1.20
N PRO A 293 9.17 15.15 -2.09
CA PRO A 293 8.55 14.78 -3.36
C PRO A 293 7.32 13.87 -3.16
N MET A 294 6.28 14.41 -2.53
CA MET A 294 5.09 13.66 -2.12
C MET A 294 3.83 14.17 -2.81
N VAL A 295 2.94 13.24 -3.14
CA VAL A 295 1.59 13.48 -3.66
C VAL A 295 0.55 12.89 -2.71
N ALA A 296 -0.59 13.57 -2.55
CA ALA A 296 -1.68 13.08 -1.69
C ALA A 296 -2.68 12.24 -2.49
N ALA A 297 -3.16 11.15 -1.90
CA ALA A 297 -4.10 10.24 -2.57
C ALA A 297 -5.46 10.88 -2.88
N ASN A 298 -5.87 11.91 -2.13
CA ASN A 298 -7.09 12.70 -2.39
C ASN A 298 -6.87 13.90 -3.31
N GLY A 299 -5.69 14.01 -3.93
CA GLY A 299 -5.34 15.05 -4.90
C GLY A 299 -4.83 16.35 -4.26
N GLY A 300 -4.88 17.42 -5.06
CA GLY A 300 -4.16 18.67 -4.78
C GLY A 300 -2.94 18.82 -5.70
N SER A 301 -2.23 19.94 -5.58
CA SER A 301 -1.02 20.22 -6.35
C SER A 301 -0.07 21.10 -5.53
N SER A 302 1.24 20.87 -5.69
CA SER A 302 2.29 21.80 -5.27
C SER A 302 2.97 22.50 -6.45
N SER A 303 2.62 22.12 -7.69
CA SER A 303 3.17 22.71 -8.91
C SER A 303 2.60 24.12 -9.12
N GLY A 304 3.49 25.12 -9.18
CA GLY A 304 3.11 26.53 -9.33
C GLY A 304 2.55 27.18 -8.07
N GLY A 305 2.63 26.50 -6.91
CA GLY A 305 2.11 26.97 -5.63
C GLY A 305 1.34 25.87 -4.88
N CYS A 306 1.09 26.07 -3.59
CA CYS A 306 0.32 25.09 -2.82
C CYS A 306 -1.18 25.22 -3.07
N VAL A 307 -1.77 24.18 -3.65
CA VAL A 307 -3.20 24.02 -3.89
C VAL A 307 -3.68 22.72 -3.22
N PRO A 308 -4.10 22.76 -1.95
CA PRO A 308 -4.63 21.59 -1.25
C PRO A 308 -5.93 21.08 -1.89
N PRO A 309 -6.26 19.80 -1.69
CA PRO A 309 -7.53 19.25 -2.17
C PRO A 309 -8.74 19.91 -1.50
N SER A 310 -9.90 19.93 -2.16
CA SER A 310 -11.10 20.61 -1.66
C SER A 310 -11.75 19.92 -0.45
N ARG A 311 -11.54 18.60 -0.30
CA ARG A 311 -12.03 17.80 0.83
C ARG A 311 -10.84 17.23 1.60
N MET A 312 -10.56 17.83 2.75
CA MET A 312 -9.42 17.48 3.61
C MET A 312 -9.90 16.95 4.96
N PRO A 313 -9.93 15.61 5.16
CA PRO A 313 -9.87 15.08 6.52
C PRO A 313 -8.55 15.49 7.19
N VAL A 314 -8.45 15.28 8.50
CA VAL A 314 -7.15 15.40 9.19
C VAL A 314 -6.29 14.15 9.00
N ASP A 315 -6.92 13.07 8.55
CA ASP A 315 -6.32 11.81 8.15
C ASP A 315 -5.79 11.91 6.71
N TRP A 316 -4.57 11.43 6.47
CA TRP A 316 -3.90 11.56 5.18
C TRP A 316 -3.27 10.25 4.70
N ILE A 317 -3.24 10.09 3.38
CA ILE A 317 -2.39 9.13 2.66
C ILE A 317 -1.59 9.94 1.64
N PHE A 318 -0.27 9.90 1.78
CA PHE A 318 0.68 10.40 0.79
C PHE A 318 1.53 9.26 0.27
N GLY A 319 2.00 9.41 -0.96
CA GLY A 319 3.01 8.57 -1.60
C GLY A 319 4.04 9.45 -2.28
N HIS A 320 5.23 8.90 -2.52
CA HIS A 320 6.24 9.55 -3.34
C HIS A 320 5.67 9.87 -4.73
N GLU A 321 6.15 10.92 -5.40
CA GLU A 321 5.64 11.36 -6.72
C GLU A 321 5.81 10.33 -7.85
N MET A 322 6.60 9.28 -7.60
CA MET A 322 6.74 8.11 -8.48
C MET A 322 5.54 7.16 -8.44
N VAL A 323 4.71 7.27 -7.40
CA VAL A 323 3.52 6.45 -7.20
C VAL A 323 2.31 7.15 -7.80
N THR A 324 1.44 6.39 -8.44
CA THR A 324 0.11 6.88 -8.85
C THR A 324 -0.96 6.37 -7.92
N PHE A 325 -1.90 7.25 -7.55
CA PHE A 325 -3.06 6.88 -6.74
C PHE A 325 -4.32 6.80 -7.59
N SER A 326 -5.15 5.82 -7.27
CA SER A 326 -6.52 5.69 -7.79
C SER A 326 -7.46 5.25 -6.68
N ASN A 327 -8.77 5.25 -6.96
CA ASN A 327 -9.81 4.72 -6.07
C ASN A 327 -9.78 5.26 -4.63
N TYR A 328 -9.48 6.55 -4.45
CA TYR A 328 -9.52 7.16 -3.11
C TYR A 328 -10.94 7.13 -2.55
N ILE A 329 -11.08 6.54 -1.36
CA ILE A 329 -12.33 6.43 -0.61
C ILE A 329 -12.13 7.07 0.76
N ARG A 330 -13.13 7.85 1.19
CA ARG A 330 -13.33 8.25 2.57
C ARG A 330 -14.58 7.53 3.07
N ASP A 331 -14.39 6.39 3.74
CA ASP A 331 -15.48 5.58 4.27
C ASP A 331 -15.92 6.14 5.63
N GLU A 332 -17.18 6.58 5.69
CA GLU A 332 -17.87 7.03 6.90
C GLU A 332 -19.13 6.21 7.16
N GLY A 333 -19.17 4.99 6.62
CA GLY A 333 -20.30 4.09 6.66
C GLY A 333 -20.63 3.61 8.08
N PRO A 334 -21.76 2.91 8.24
CA PRO A 334 -22.23 2.50 9.57
C PRO A 334 -21.24 1.66 10.36
N LEU A 335 -20.44 0.82 9.70
CA LEU A 335 -19.44 0.00 10.39
C LEU A 335 -18.24 0.84 10.85
N VAL A 336 -17.78 1.81 10.04
CA VAL A 336 -16.74 2.77 10.45
C VAL A 336 -17.20 3.58 11.66
N ARG A 337 -18.43 4.13 11.64
CA ARG A 337 -18.99 4.91 12.77
C ARG A 337 -19.18 4.11 14.06
N ARG A 338 -19.35 2.78 13.96
CA ARG A 338 -19.33 1.88 15.14
C ARG A 338 -17.92 1.58 15.63
N THR A 339 -16.92 1.78 14.77
CA THR A 339 -15.52 1.48 15.04
C THR A 339 -14.79 2.67 15.63
N THR A 340 -14.96 3.88 15.08
CA THR A 340 -14.18 5.06 15.43
C THR A 340 -14.99 6.35 15.17
N ASP A 341 -14.49 7.49 15.66
CA ASP A 341 -14.97 8.83 15.33
C ASP A 341 -14.27 9.44 14.10
N HIS A 342 -13.32 8.71 13.47
CA HIS A 342 -12.65 9.10 12.24
C HIS A 342 -13.21 8.37 11.01
N PRO A 343 -13.08 8.92 9.79
CA PRO A 343 -13.25 8.12 8.59
C PRO A 343 -12.14 7.06 8.51
N MET A 344 -12.41 5.96 7.81
CA MET A 344 -11.34 5.14 7.24
C MET A 344 -11.04 5.70 5.85
N ILE A 345 -9.80 6.10 5.59
CA ILE A 345 -9.39 6.50 4.24
C ILE A 345 -8.59 5.39 3.58
N VAL A 346 -8.87 5.16 2.31
CA VAL A 346 -8.31 4.05 1.51
C VAL A 346 -7.96 4.59 0.13
N ALA A 347 -6.88 4.09 -0.45
CA ALA A 347 -6.54 4.33 -1.85
C ALA A 347 -5.83 3.11 -2.45
N THR A 348 -5.97 2.94 -3.77
CA THR A 348 -5.09 2.06 -4.54
C THR A 348 -3.85 2.85 -4.95
N ALA A 349 -2.68 2.26 -4.75
CA ALA A 349 -1.40 2.81 -5.18
C ALA A 349 -0.75 1.85 -6.19
N THR A 350 -0.17 2.39 -7.25
CA THR A 350 0.58 1.63 -8.25
C THR A 350 2.05 2.02 -8.19
N LEU A 351 2.90 1.01 -8.02
CA LEU A 351 4.36 1.07 -8.02
C LEU A 351 4.88 0.65 -9.40
N ASP A 352 5.30 1.60 -10.22
CA ASP A 352 5.75 1.35 -11.59
C ASP A 352 7.27 1.12 -11.67
N GLU A 353 7.74 0.62 -12.82
CA GLU A 353 9.13 0.22 -13.06
C GLU A 353 10.16 1.38 -13.02
N GLN A 354 9.75 2.64 -12.89
CA GLN A 354 10.70 3.75 -12.80
C GLN A 354 11.47 3.83 -11.47
N ASP A 355 11.17 2.92 -10.54
CA ASP A 355 11.66 2.97 -9.17
C ASP A 355 13.01 2.23 -9.02
N GLY A 356 14.10 2.93 -9.32
CA GLY A 356 15.36 2.72 -8.59
C GLY A 356 16.29 1.60 -9.05
N VAL A 357 16.55 1.46 -10.35
CA VAL A 357 17.81 0.83 -10.80
C VAL A 357 18.91 1.90 -10.76
N PRO A 358 19.92 1.81 -9.87
CA PRO A 358 21.15 2.57 -10.09
C PRO A 358 21.71 2.11 -11.44
N ALA A 359 21.97 3.04 -12.36
CA ALA A 359 22.84 2.74 -13.49
C ALA A 359 24.13 2.13 -12.91
N GLY A 360 24.46 0.93 -13.38
CA GLY A 360 25.44 0.03 -12.75
C GLY A 360 26.87 0.52 -12.67
#